data_AF-W9J8J2-F1
#
_entry.id   AF-W9J8J2-F1
#
_cell.length_a   1.000
_cell.length_b   1.000
_cell.length_c   1.000
_cell.angle_alpha   90.00
_cell.angle_beta   90.00
_cell.angle_gamma   90.00
#
_symmetry.space_group_name_H-M   'P 1'
#
loop_
_entity.id
_entity.type
_entity.pdbx_description
1 polymer ?
#
loop_
_entity_poly.entity_id
_entity_poly.type
_entity_poly.pdbx_seq_one_letter_code
_entity_poly.pdbx_strand_id
1 'polypeptide(L)'
;MNGFGPMSAPVGTAGKTNIYWCTSCEASFMRKYDWKRHEDEFHERWRKYPCPEPGCNRSFWGSNSFNQHHTQCHGCKTCPHAEKVVKFLRKRKYWACGFCSALHPRYY
;
A
#
# COMPACT_ATOMS: atom_id res chain seq x y z
N MET A 1 25.60 23.52 -3.73
CA MET A 1 25.52 23.00 -5.12
C MET A 1 26.66 22.00 -5.25
N ASN A 2 26.57 20.73 -5.65
CA ASN A 2 25.52 19.76 -5.93
C ASN A 2 26.32 18.44 -6.01
N GLY A 3 25.95 17.40 -5.27
CA GLY A 3 26.70 16.15 -5.25
C GLY A 3 25.76 14.96 -5.07
N PHE A 4 24.89 14.73 -6.05
CA PHE A 4 24.13 13.49 -6.10
C PHE A 4 24.98 12.44 -6.82
N GLY A 5 25.43 11.43 -6.06
CA GLY A 5 26.16 10.28 -6.57
C GLY A 5 25.32 9.44 -7.53
N PRO A 6 25.95 8.50 -8.26
CA PRO A 6 25.28 7.71 -9.28
C PRO A 6 24.24 6.77 -8.64
N MET A 7 22.98 6.96 -8.99
CA MET A 7 21.90 6.03 -8.68
C MET A 7 22.13 4.72 -9.44
N SER A 8 22.27 3.64 -8.68
CA SER A 8 22.46 2.28 -9.17
C SER A 8 21.33 1.87 -10.10
N ALA A 9 21.69 1.42 -11.30
CA ALA A 9 20.74 0.89 -12.28
C ALA A 9 20.10 -0.42 -11.77
N PRO A 10 18.83 -0.69 -12.11
CA PRO A 10 18.21 -1.97 -11.79
C PRO A 10 18.87 -3.09 -12.62
N VAL A 11 19.29 -4.16 -11.93
CA VAL A 11 19.74 -5.42 -12.55
C VAL A 11 18.59 -5.99 -13.37
N GLY A 12 18.63 -5.78 -14.69
CA GLY A 12 17.70 -6.35 -15.65
C GLY A 12 18.07 -7.79 -15.98
N THR A 13 17.32 -8.75 -15.44
CA THR A 13 17.37 -10.14 -15.91
C THR A 13 16.79 -10.22 -17.32
N ALA A 14 17.56 -10.79 -18.24
CA ALA A 14 17.22 -10.90 -19.65
C ALA A 14 15.88 -11.62 -19.89
N GLY A 15 15.02 -11.03 -20.74
CA GLY A 15 14.00 -11.76 -21.49
C GLY A 15 12.56 -11.25 -21.45
N LYS A 16 12.18 -10.31 -20.58
CA LYS A 16 10.79 -9.80 -20.50
C LYS A 16 10.78 -8.36 -19.95
N THR A 17 10.36 -7.40 -20.76
CA THR A 17 10.32 -5.98 -20.40
C THR A 17 9.32 -5.70 -19.27
N ASN A 18 9.76 -5.02 -18.20
CA ASN A 18 8.87 -4.48 -17.18
C ASN A 18 8.10 -3.28 -17.76
N ILE A 19 6.86 -3.51 -18.19
CA ILE A 19 6.03 -2.45 -18.80
C ILE A 19 5.08 -1.77 -17.80
N TYR A 20 5.00 -2.27 -16.56
CA TYR A 20 4.17 -1.69 -15.51
C TYR A 20 5.08 -1.12 -14.42
N TRP A 21 4.92 0.16 -14.09
CA TRP A 21 5.69 0.81 -13.02
C TRP A 21 4.75 1.48 -12.03
N CYS A 22 5.14 1.46 -10.76
CA CYS A 22 4.47 2.23 -9.73
C CYS A 22 4.74 3.73 -9.97
N THR A 23 3.73 4.57 -9.77
CA THR A 23 3.89 6.04 -9.84
C THR A 23 4.17 6.66 -8.47
N SER A 24 3.96 5.89 -7.41
CA SER A 24 4.16 6.29 -6.02
C SER A 24 5.51 5.81 -5.45
N CYS A 25 6.20 4.88 -6.12
CA CYS A 25 7.53 4.39 -5.76
C CYS A 25 8.29 3.87 -7.00
N GLU A 26 9.55 3.47 -6.84
CA GLU A 26 10.43 3.03 -7.94
C GLU A 26 10.24 1.57 -8.38
N ALA A 27 9.18 0.89 -7.91
CA ALA A 27 8.93 -0.51 -8.24
C ALA A 27 8.44 -0.68 -9.69
N SER A 28 9.03 -1.65 -10.40
CA SER A 28 8.61 -2.04 -11.75
C SER A 28 8.28 -3.53 -11.83
N PHE A 29 7.33 -3.87 -12.69
CA PHE A 29 6.70 -5.18 -12.77
C PHE A 29 6.47 -5.59 -14.22
N MET A 30 6.53 -6.90 -14.44
CA MET A 30 6.36 -7.52 -15.75
C MET A 30 4.88 -7.69 -16.11
N ARG A 31 4.05 -7.98 -15.09
CA ARG A 31 2.63 -8.27 -15.27
C ARG A 31 1.78 -7.20 -14.59
N LYS A 32 0.66 -6.87 -15.23
CA LYS A 32 -0.37 -5.98 -14.69
C LYS A 32 -0.86 -6.43 -13.32
N TYR A 33 -1.00 -7.74 -13.13
CA TYR A 33 -1.46 -8.32 -11.87
C TYR A 33 -0.51 -7.98 -10.71
N ASP A 34 0.80 -8.15 -10.92
CA ASP A 34 1.81 -7.90 -9.89
C ASP A 34 1.85 -6.41 -9.50
N TRP A 35 1.80 -5.53 -10.50
CA TRP A 35 1.70 -4.08 -10.28
C TRP A 35 0.41 -3.67 -9.55
N LYS A 36 -0.74 -4.19 -9.99
CA LYS A 36 -2.04 -3.86 -9.36
C LYS A 36 -2.10 -4.36 -7.91
N ARG A 37 -1.55 -5.55 -7.65
CA ARG A 37 -1.41 -6.08 -6.30
C ARG A 37 -0.52 -5.18 -5.46
N HIS A 38 0.61 -4.73 -6.00
CA HIS A 38 1.49 -3.79 -5.32
C HIS A 38 0.78 -2.46 -4.99
N GLU A 39 0.04 -1.87 -5.92
CA GLU A 39 -0.76 -0.67 -5.64
C GLU A 39 -1.79 -0.94 -4.53
N ASP A 40 -2.58 -2.02 -4.60
CA ASP A 40 -3.58 -2.39 -3.58
C ASP A 40 -2.94 -2.60 -2.19
N GLU A 41 -1.79 -3.28 -2.16
CA GLU A 41 -1.10 -3.67 -0.93
C GLU A 41 -0.25 -2.54 -0.32
N PHE A 42 0.21 -1.55 -1.07
CA PHE A 42 1.16 -0.55 -0.57
C PHE A 42 0.66 0.90 -0.68
N HIS A 43 -0.14 1.21 -1.69
CA HIS A 43 -0.55 2.59 -2.00
C HIS A 43 -2.06 2.84 -1.89
N GLU A 44 -2.87 1.77 -1.98
CA GLU A 44 -4.33 1.80 -1.93
C GLU A 44 -4.88 0.90 -0.82
N ARG A 45 -4.15 0.73 0.29
CA ARG A 45 -4.57 -0.09 1.44
C ARG A 45 -5.94 0.34 1.96
N TRP A 46 -6.97 -0.34 1.49
CA TRP A 46 -8.37 -0.01 1.75
C TRP A 46 -8.97 -0.82 2.90
N ARG A 47 -8.19 -1.73 3.49
CA ARG A 47 -8.55 -2.50 4.68
C ARG A 47 -7.46 -2.37 5.72
N LYS A 48 -7.85 -2.11 6.95
CA LYS A 48 -6.98 -2.22 8.13
C LYS A 48 -7.64 -3.11 9.17
N TYR A 49 -6.81 -3.80 9.94
CA TYR A 49 -7.17 -4.76 10.98
C TYR A 49 -6.59 -4.24 12.31
N PRO A 50 -7.26 -3.29 12.98
CA PRO A 50 -6.88 -2.83 14.31
C PRO A 50 -7.08 -3.93 15.36
N CYS A 51 -6.16 -4.02 16.31
CA CYS A 51 -6.31 -4.86 17.49
C CYS A 51 -7.44 -4.30 18.39
N PRO A 52 -8.43 -5.12 18.77
CA PRO A 52 -9.49 -4.72 19.70
C PRO A 52 -9.06 -4.81 21.18
N GLU A 53 -7.89 -5.37 21.48
CA GLU A 53 -7.46 -5.64 22.85
C GLU A 53 -7.15 -4.34 23.60
N PRO A 54 -7.68 -4.17 24.83
CA PRO A 54 -7.41 -2.99 25.64
C PRO A 54 -5.92 -2.88 25.96
N GLY A 55 -5.32 -1.73 25.64
CA GLY A 55 -3.88 -1.51 25.79
C GLY A 55 -3.05 -1.90 24.57
N CYS A 56 -3.64 -2.51 23.53
CA CYS A 56 -2.95 -2.80 22.27
C CYS A 56 -3.38 -1.83 21.15
N ASN A 57 -2.50 -0.88 20.80
CA ASN A 57 -2.75 0.08 19.73
C ASN A 57 -2.21 -0.36 18.36
N ARG A 58 -1.99 -1.67 18.15
CA ARG A 58 -1.46 -2.17 16.87
C ARG A 58 -2.54 -2.29 15.81
N SER A 59 -2.18 -1.95 14.58
CA SER A 59 -3.03 -2.10 13.40
C SER A 59 -2.26 -2.75 12.27
N PHE A 60 -2.92 -3.68 11.57
CA PHE A 60 -2.32 -4.47 10.51
C PHE A 60 -3.06 -4.24 9.19
N TRP A 61 -2.41 -4.54 8.08
CA TRP A 61 -2.98 -4.35 6.74
C TRP A 61 -3.45 -5.65 6.10
N GLY A 62 -3.13 -6.80 6.71
CA GLY A 62 -3.57 -8.12 6.29
C GLY A 62 -4.14 -8.94 7.45
N SER A 63 -5.11 -9.80 7.14
CA SER A 63 -5.75 -10.70 8.10
C SER A 63 -4.75 -11.68 8.73
N ASN A 64 -3.80 -12.20 7.94
CA ASN A 64 -2.79 -13.15 8.43
C ASN A 64 -1.86 -12.52 9.47
N SER A 65 -1.38 -11.30 9.21
CA SER A 65 -0.53 -10.55 10.15
C SER A 65 -1.26 -10.21 11.44
N PHE A 66 -2.54 -9.83 11.34
CA PHE A 66 -3.41 -9.61 12.50
C PHE A 66 -3.58 -10.89 13.34
N ASN A 67 -3.89 -12.02 12.69
CA ASN A 67 -4.07 -13.31 13.38
C ASN A 67 -2.79 -13.75 14.09
N GLN A 68 -1.63 -13.64 13.41
CA GLN A 68 -0.34 -13.95 14.01
C GLN A 68 -0.08 -13.10 15.25
N HIS A 69 -0.30 -11.78 15.16
CA HIS A 69 -0.17 -10.90 16.31
C HIS A 69 -1.09 -11.31 17.46
N HIS A 70 -2.35 -11.65 17.18
CA HIS A 70 -3.30 -12.08 18.19
C HIS A 70 -2.90 -13.40 18.86
N THR A 71 -2.39 -14.36 18.09
CA THR A 71 -1.91 -15.63 18.66
C THR A 71 -0.64 -15.43 19.50
N GLN A 72 0.28 -14.56 19.07
CA GLN A 72 1.57 -14.36 19.75
C GLN A 72 1.52 -13.40 20.94
N CYS A 73 0.82 -12.27 20.83
CA CYS A 73 0.73 -11.25 21.88
C CYS A 73 -0.46 -11.44 22.82
N HIS A 74 -1.55 -12.04 22.33
CA HIS A 74 -2.82 -12.13 23.06
C HIS A 74 -3.30 -13.57 23.26
N GLY A 75 -2.52 -14.57 22.83
CA GLY A 75 -2.85 -15.99 23.01
C GLY A 75 -4.15 -16.45 22.35
N CYS A 76 -4.70 -15.68 21.39
CA CYS A 76 -5.96 -16.03 20.74
C CYS A 76 -5.75 -17.23 19.80
N LYS A 77 -6.38 -18.38 20.10
CA LYS A 77 -6.28 -19.62 19.30
C LYS A 77 -7.31 -19.69 18.16
N THR A 78 -8.47 -19.06 18.33
CA THR A 78 -9.53 -18.95 17.32
C THR A 78 -10.19 -17.59 17.47
N CYS A 79 -9.61 -16.57 16.84
CA CYS A 79 -10.24 -15.25 16.80
C CYS A 79 -11.09 -15.14 15.52
N PRO A 80 -12.43 -15.21 15.57
CA PRO A 80 -13.30 -14.95 14.42
C PRO A 80 -13.38 -13.45 14.09
N HIS A 81 -12.29 -12.71 14.29
CA HIS A 81 -12.34 -11.25 14.42
C HIS A 81 -11.66 -10.49 13.31
N ALA A 82 -10.86 -11.10 12.44
CA ALA A 82 -10.29 -10.36 11.32
C ALA A 82 -11.40 -9.69 10.48
N GLU A 83 -12.52 -10.38 10.25
CA GLU A 83 -13.69 -9.81 9.56
C GLU A 83 -14.56 -8.90 10.44
N LYS A 84 -14.55 -9.06 11.77
CA LYS A 84 -15.31 -8.18 12.68
C LYS A 84 -14.60 -6.87 12.98
N VAL A 85 -13.25 -6.87 12.97
CA VAL A 85 -12.44 -5.69 13.28
C VAL A 85 -11.97 -4.95 12.04
N VAL A 86 -12.14 -5.52 10.83
CA VAL A 86 -11.72 -4.87 9.59
C VAL A 86 -12.40 -3.51 9.47
N LYS A 87 -11.59 -2.46 9.39
CA LYS A 87 -12.04 -1.12 9.06
C LYS A 87 -11.69 -0.86 7.60
N PHE A 88 -12.73 -0.66 6.81
CA PHE A 88 -12.58 -0.28 5.41
C PHE A 88 -12.27 1.21 5.32
N LEU A 89 -11.14 1.54 4.70
CA LEU A 89 -10.79 2.90 4.32
C LEU A 89 -11.43 3.22 2.96
N ARG A 90 -11.70 4.50 2.73
CA ARG A 90 -12.27 4.95 1.47
C ARG A 90 -11.28 4.64 0.34
N LYS A 91 -11.67 3.76 -0.58
CA LYS A 91 -10.92 3.51 -1.82
C LYS A 91 -10.78 4.80 -2.60
N ARG A 92 -9.58 5.07 -3.12
CA ARG A 92 -9.42 6.15 -4.10
C ARG A 92 -10.24 5.77 -5.34
N LYS A 93 -11.21 6.62 -5.69
CA LYS A 93 -12.08 6.41 -6.85
C LYS A 93 -11.49 7.07 -8.11
N TYR A 94 -10.59 8.03 -7.94
CA TYR A 94 -10.02 8.82 -9.00
C TYR A 94 -8.53 8.98 -8.77
N TRP A 95 -7.76 8.82 -9.85
CA TRP A 95 -6.33 9.08 -9.90
C TRP A 95 -6.17 10.39 -10.64
N ALA A 96 -5.96 11.48 -9.90
CA ALA A 96 -5.71 12.78 -10.52
C ALA A 96 -4.28 12.77 -11.08
N CYS A 97 -4.12 12.97 -12.39
CA CYS A 97 -2.85 13.36 -12.96
C CYS A 97 -2.68 14.87 -12.71
N GLY A 98 -1.70 15.24 -11.88
CA GLY A 98 -1.49 16.61 -11.41
C GLY A 98 -0.91 17.57 -12.45
N PHE A 99 -1.59 17.76 -13.59
CA PHE A 99 -1.34 18.86 -14.54
C PHE A 99 -2.65 19.40 -15.13
N CYS A 100 -3.59 19.79 -14.28
CA CYS A 100 -4.67 20.72 -14.66
C CYS A 100 -4.59 21.94 -13.75
N SER A 101 -3.82 22.95 -14.16
CA SER A 101 -3.75 24.29 -13.53
C SER A 101 -5.04 25.11 -13.72
N ALA A 102 -6.19 24.48 -13.98
CA ALA A 102 -7.40 25.16 -14.45
C ALA A 102 -8.40 25.54 -13.33
N LEU A 103 -8.00 25.48 -12.05
CA LEU A 103 -8.88 25.93 -10.95
C LEU A 103 -8.12 26.83 -9.96
N HIS A 104 -7.54 27.91 -10.49
CA HIS A 104 -7.45 29.14 -9.71
C HIS A 104 -8.59 30.03 -10.20
N PRO A 105 -9.75 30.10 -9.52
CA PRO A 105 -10.56 31.30 -9.64
C PRO A 105 -9.67 32.45 -9.13
N ARG A 106 -9.15 33.24 -10.09
CA ARG A 106 -8.62 34.57 -9.82
C ARG A 106 -9.78 35.38 -9.26
N TYR A 107 -9.91 35.39 -7.94
CA TYR A 107 -10.67 36.44 -7.27
C TYR A 107 -9.87 37.72 -7.44
N TYR A 108 -10.40 38.60 -8.30
CA TYR A 108 -10.10 40.03 -8.30
C TYR A 108 -10.71 40.66 -7.05
#